data_AF-A0AA48M0N1-F1
#
_entry.id   AF-A0AA48M0N1-F1
#
_cell.length_a   1.000
_cell.length_b   1.000
_cell.length_c   1.000
_cell.angle_alpha   90.00
_cell.angle_beta   90.00
_cell.angle_gamma   90.00
#
_symmetry.space_group_name_H-M   'P 1'
#
loop_
_entity.id
_entity.type
_entity.pdbx_description
1 polymer ?
#
loop_
_entity_poly.entity_id
_entity_poly.type
_entity_poly.pdbx_seq_one_letter_code
_entity_poly.pdbx_strand_id
1 'polypeptide(L)'
;MSTSPIGAEKPDNRHERRVQRAQEIKESEKPTGTFVRRTWNLREAAAMIGCSVATLYRWYEQDRIKLTKIGGRTYVSEEELRRITNGLAA
;
A
#
# COMPACT_ATOMS: atom_id res chain seq x y z
N MET A 1 60.46 47.63 -10.59
CA MET A 1 59.86 48.30 -9.42
C MET A 1 58.35 48.23 -9.58
N SER A 2 57.68 47.59 -8.62
CA SER A 2 56.25 47.61 -8.26
C SER A 2 55.17 47.58 -9.35
N THR A 3 54.57 46.40 -9.54
CA THR A 3 53.20 46.22 -10.04
C THR A 3 52.29 45.81 -8.87
N SER A 4 51.18 46.54 -8.67
CA SER A 4 50.04 46.21 -7.79
C SER A 4 49.06 45.24 -8.51
N PRO A 5 47.84 44.91 -8.00
CA PRO A 5 47.36 44.53 -6.65
C PRO A 5 46.53 43.20 -6.64
N ILE A 6 46.15 42.73 -5.44
CA ILE A 6 44.90 42.02 -5.03
C ILE A 6 44.23 41.04 -6.04
N GLY A 7 44.15 39.75 -5.70
CA GLY A 7 43.31 38.80 -6.45
C GLY A 7 43.17 37.39 -5.83
N ALA A 8 42.23 37.25 -4.89
CA ALA A 8 41.39 36.06 -4.64
C ALA A 8 42.03 34.64 -4.62
N GLU A 9 42.43 34.17 -3.43
CA GLU A 9 42.39 32.74 -3.11
C GLU A 9 41.18 32.46 -2.20
N LYS A 10 40.12 31.90 -2.79
CA LYS A 10 39.10 31.16 -2.04
C LYS A 10 39.59 29.73 -1.88
N PRO A 11 39.38 29.13 -0.71
CA PRO A 11 38.70 27.85 -0.71
C PRO A 11 37.36 27.97 0.03
N ASP A 12 36.31 27.86 -0.77
CA ASP A 12 34.93 27.63 -0.39
C ASP A 12 34.84 26.33 0.42
N ASN A 13 34.84 26.42 1.76
CA ASN A 13 34.59 25.25 2.60
C ASN A 13 33.28 25.36 3.38
N ARG A 14 32.29 26.02 2.76
CA ARG A 14 30.87 25.90 3.14
C ARG A 14 30.20 24.73 2.41
N HIS A 15 30.83 24.20 1.36
CA HIS A 15 30.30 23.12 0.53
C HIS A 15 30.30 21.73 1.19
N GLU A 16 31.07 21.53 2.26
CA GLU A 16 31.12 20.25 2.97
C GLU A 16 29.90 19.95 3.87
N ARG A 17 28.86 20.80 3.86
CA ARG A 17 27.54 20.42 4.38
C ARG A 17 26.66 19.71 3.35
N ARG A 18 27.19 19.41 2.16
CA ARG A 18 26.49 18.61 1.13
C ARG A 18 26.84 17.13 1.17
N VAL A 19 27.75 16.70 2.04
CA VAL A 19 27.91 15.30 2.36
C VAL A 19 26.85 14.92 3.39
N GLN A 20 25.79 14.29 2.89
CA GLN A 20 25.56 12.86 3.06
C GLN A 20 24.61 12.58 4.24
N ARG A 21 23.36 12.20 3.96
CA ARG A 21 23.00 10.80 3.66
C ARG A 21 22.48 10.08 4.91
N ALA A 22 21.48 10.65 5.55
CA ALA A 22 20.74 9.95 6.61
C ALA A 22 19.40 10.63 6.84
N GLN A 23 18.45 10.41 5.93
CA GLN A 23 17.01 10.35 6.25
C GLN A 23 16.12 10.11 5.00
N GLU A 24 16.70 9.75 3.86
CA GLU A 24 15.98 9.21 2.71
C GLU A 24 15.70 7.69 2.87
N ILE A 25 15.39 7.25 4.09
CA ILE A 25 14.86 5.91 4.35
C ILE A 25 13.70 6.04 5.33
N LYS A 26 12.55 6.47 4.81
CA LYS A 26 11.27 5.85 5.15
C LYS A 26 10.29 6.08 4.01
N GLU A 27 10.67 5.53 2.86
CA GLU A 27 9.75 4.66 2.11
C GLU A 27 9.03 3.74 3.11
N SER A 28 7.89 4.19 3.56
CA SER A 28 6.72 3.35 3.57
C SER A 28 5.62 4.33 3.35
N GLU A 29 5.38 4.57 2.06
CA GLU A 29 4.07 4.85 1.51
C GLU A 29 3.03 4.21 2.42
N LYS A 30 2.51 4.97 3.38
CA LYS A 30 1.20 4.65 3.93
C LYS A 30 0.32 4.75 2.70
N PRO A 31 -0.34 3.68 2.24
CA PRO A 31 -1.33 3.89 1.21
C PRO A 31 -2.36 4.84 1.83
N THR A 32 -2.26 6.11 1.42
CA THR A 32 -3.26 7.14 1.62
C THR A 32 -4.42 6.78 0.70
N GLY A 33 -5.00 5.62 0.95
CA GLY A 33 -6.32 5.26 0.50
C GLY A 33 -7.18 5.43 1.74
N THR A 34 -8.03 6.45 1.74
CA THR A 34 -9.31 6.30 2.42
C THR A 34 -10.00 5.12 1.73
N PHE A 35 -9.65 3.89 2.13
CA PHE A 35 -10.32 2.70 1.67
C PHE A 35 -11.72 2.83 2.22
N VAL A 36 -12.62 3.32 1.37
CA VAL A 36 -14.05 3.10 1.54
C VAL A 36 -14.14 1.60 1.72
N ARG A 37 -14.42 1.13 2.95
CA ARG A 37 -14.56 -0.29 3.25
C ARG A 37 -15.83 -0.77 2.57
N ARG A 38 -15.78 -0.93 1.24
CA ARG A 38 -16.85 -1.48 0.45
C ARG A 38 -16.97 -2.93 0.86
N THR A 39 -18.11 -3.23 1.44
CA THR A 39 -18.53 -4.57 1.77
C THR A 39 -19.50 -5.02 0.71
N TRP A 40 -19.21 -6.18 0.13
CA TRP A 40 -20.03 -6.79 -0.90
C TRP A 40 -20.84 -7.91 -0.29
N ASN A 41 -22.11 -8.04 -0.66
CA ASN A 41 -22.88 -9.22 -0.27
C ASN A 41 -22.25 -10.46 -0.90
N LEU A 42 -22.42 -11.62 -0.28
CA LEU A 42 -21.86 -12.88 -0.79
C LEU A 42 -22.26 -13.18 -2.25
N ARG A 43 -23.48 -12.81 -2.66
CA ARG A 43 -23.96 -13.03 -4.03
C ARG A 43 -23.19 -12.19 -5.06
N GLU A 44 -22.93 -10.92 -4.72
CA GLU A 44 -22.16 -10.01 -5.58
C GLU A 44 -20.68 -10.41 -5.59
N ALA A 45 -20.14 -10.76 -4.42
CA ALA A 45 -18.79 -11.28 -4.28
C ALA A 45 -18.55 -12.50 -5.17
N ALA A 46 -19.47 -13.48 -5.10
CA ALA A 46 -19.44 -14.70 -5.90
C ALA A 46 -19.48 -14.40 -7.41
N ALA A 47 -20.31 -13.45 -7.83
CA ALA A 47 -20.38 -13.02 -9.23
C ALA A 47 -19.08 -12.36 -9.71
N MET A 48 -18.43 -11.54 -8.88
CA MET A 48 -17.17 -10.86 -9.23
C MET A 48 -15.99 -11.81 -9.40
N ILE A 49 -15.92 -12.86 -8.57
CA ILE A 49 -14.83 -13.85 -8.61
C ILE A 49 -15.16 -15.07 -9.48
N GLY A 50 -16.38 -15.14 -10.04
CA GLY A 50 -16.80 -16.25 -10.90
C GLY A 50 -16.98 -17.58 -10.17
N CYS A 51 -17.35 -17.57 -8.89
CA CYS A 51 -17.59 -18.79 -8.12
C CYS A 51 -19.01 -18.86 -7.55
N SER A 52 -19.35 -19.99 -6.93
CA SER A 52 -20.64 -20.13 -6.22
C SER A 52 -20.58 -19.54 -4.81
N VAL A 53 -21.72 -19.07 -4.30
CA VAL A 53 -21.86 -18.62 -2.90
C VAL A 53 -21.51 -19.75 -1.92
N ALA A 54 -21.85 -21.01 -2.25
CA ALA A 54 -21.44 -22.17 -1.47
C ALA A 54 -19.92 -22.32 -1.37
N THR A 55 -19.17 -21.97 -2.41
CA THR A 55 -17.71 -21.99 -2.40
C THR A 55 -17.15 -20.96 -1.43
N LEU A 56 -17.73 -19.76 -1.40
CA LEU A 56 -17.37 -18.74 -0.41
C LEU A 56 -17.62 -19.21 1.03
N TYR A 57 -18.76 -19.86 1.30
CA TYR A 57 -19.03 -20.44 2.61
C TYR A 57 -18.03 -21.54 2.96
N ARG A 58 -17.71 -22.45 2.03
CA ARG A 58 -16.69 -23.49 2.25
C ARG A 58 -15.32 -22.89 2.57
N TRP A 59 -14.90 -21.85 1.86
CA TRP A 59 -13.64 -21.17 2.15
C TRP A 59 -13.66 -20.48 3.51
N TYR A 60 -14.80 -19.93 3.92
CA TYR A 60 -14.97 -19.39 5.27
C TYR A 60 -14.89 -20.48 6.35
N GLU A 61 -15.54 -21.63 6.14
CA GLU A 61 -15.45 -22.79 7.05
C GLU A 61 -14.03 -23.37 7.13
N GLN A 62 -13.25 -23.23 6.06
CA GLN A 62 -11.84 -23.62 5.98
C GLN A 62 -10.87 -22.54 6.50
N ASP A 63 -11.38 -21.43 7.06
CA ASP A 63 -10.61 -20.26 7.52
C ASP A 63 -9.71 -19.64 6.42
N ARG A 64 -10.04 -19.84 5.14
CA ARG A 64 -9.30 -19.30 3.99
C ARG A 64 -9.64 -17.84 3.70
N ILE A 65 -10.84 -17.40 4.08
CA ILE A 65 -11.36 -16.05 3.84
C ILE A 65 -12.08 -15.53 5.09
N LYS A 66 -12.14 -14.21 5.26
CA LYS A 66 -12.92 -13.57 6.32
C LYS A 66 -14.23 -13.00 5.78
N LEU A 67 -15.31 -13.39 6.45
CA LEU A 67 -16.64 -12.83 6.23
C LEU A 67 -17.06 -11.97 7.43
N THR A 68 -17.76 -10.87 7.16
CA THR A 68 -18.29 -9.96 8.19
C THR A 68 -19.80 -10.03 8.23
N LYS A 69 -20.39 -10.18 9.42
CA LYS A 69 -21.84 -10.19 9.59
C LYS A 69 -22.33 -8.81 10.01
N ILE A 70 -23.21 -8.19 9.22
CA ILE A 70 -23.78 -6.86 9.47
C ILE A 70 -25.30 -6.98 9.40
N GLY A 71 -26.01 -6.67 10.50
CA GLY A 71 -27.48 -6.70 10.53
C GLY A 71 -28.11 -8.04 10.13
N GLY A 72 -27.45 -9.17 10.45
CA GLY A 72 -27.91 -10.51 10.10
C GLY A 72 -27.51 -11.01 8.70
N ARG A 73 -26.94 -10.15 7.87
CA ARG A 73 -26.43 -10.50 6.52
C ARG A 73 -24.92 -10.66 6.53
N THR A 74 -24.42 -11.53 5.66
CA THR A 74 -23.00 -11.82 5.53
C THR A 74 -22.40 -11.09 4.33
N TYR A 75 -21.28 -10.43 4.58
CA TYR A 75 -20.56 -9.60 3.63
C TYR A 75 -19.10 -10.02 3.54
N VAL A 76 -18.46 -9.71 2.41
CA VAL A 76 -17.02 -9.81 2.24
C VAL A 76 -16.45 -8.42 1.99
N SER A 77 -15.32 -8.13 2.59
CA SER A 77 -14.63 -6.86 2.34
C SER A 77 -13.97 -6.87 0.98
N GLU A 78 -13.92 -5.72 0.31
CA GLU A 78 -13.22 -5.57 -0.97
C GLU A 78 -11.76 -6.03 -0.90
N GLU A 79 -11.05 -5.76 0.20
CA GLU A 79 -9.68 -6.22 0.43
C GLU A 79 -9.57 -7.74 0.37
N GLU A 80 -10.51 -8.45 0.99
CA GLU A 80 -10.50 -9.92 1.00
C GLU A 80 -10.91 -10.47 -0.36
N LEU A 81 -11.87 -9.85 -1.03
CA LEU A 81 -12.23 -10.21 -2.39
C LEU A 81 -11.01 -10.11 -3.33
N ARG A 82 -10.25 -9.03 -3.19
CA ARG A 82 -9.03 -8.79 -3.96
C ARG A 82 -7.94 -9.84 -3.65
N ARG A 83 -7.82 -10.27 -2.39
CA ARG A 83 -6.92 -11.37 -2.01
C ARG A 83 -7.31 -12.70 -2.66
N ILE A 84 -8.60 -13.02 -2.65
CA ILE A 84 -9.13 -14.24 -3.30
C ILE A 84 -8.77 -14.25 -4.78
N THR A 85 -9.05 -13.15 -5.49
CA THR A 85 -8.76 -13.03 -6.93
C THR A 85 -7.26 -13.08 -7.24
N ASN A 86 -6.40 -12.56 -6.37
CA ASN A 86 -4.95 -12.49 -6.64
C ASN A 86 -4.16 -13.75 -6.25
N GLY A 87 -4.68 -14.63 -5.39
CA GLY A 87 -3.87 -15.75 -4.91
C GLY A 87 -4.61 -16.99 -4.41
N LEU A 88 -5.94 -16.98 -4.36
CA LEU A 88 -6.73 -18.16 -3.97
C LEU A 88 -7.34 -18.88 -5.18
N ALA A 89 -7.49 -18.19 -6.31
CA ALA A 89 -8.02 -18.73 -7.57
C ALA A 89 -6.93 -19.28 -8.52
N ALA A 90 -5.67 -19.35 -8.08
CA ALA A 90 -4.54 -19.89 -8.83
C ALA A 90 -4.35 -21.39 -8.57
#